data_AF-A0A939FYX1-F1
#
_entry.id   AF-A0A939FYX1-F1
#
_cell.length_a   1.000
_cell.length_b   1.000
_cell.length_c   1.000
_cell.angle_alpha   90.00
_cell.angle_beta   90.00
_cell.angle_gamma   90.00
#
_symmetry.space_group_name_H-M   'P 1'
#
loop_
_entity.id
_entity.type
_entity.pdbx_description
1 polymer ?
#
loop_
_entity_poly.entity_id
_entity_poly.type
_entity_poly.pdbx_seq_one_letter_code
_entity_poly.pdbx_strand_id
1 'polypeptide(L)'
;MTKMASLEYDAIVEILNENSVFLRSPLSREVYAAAVADRDLTGVGISVEFHDRDIFTLSGEAITTGLGGIGAILNGRISVGFLLKVEKGKLVWLEGFTYGGDRWPEDLVDYRLTREAIST
;
A
#
# COMPACT_ATOMS: atom_id res chain seq x y z
N MET A 1 15.44 -5.26 3.89
CA MET A 1 14.28 -4.85 3.06
C MET A 1 14.57 -3.47 2.48
N THR A 2 14.18 -3.21 1.22
CA THR A 2 14.41 -1.90 0.59
C THR A 2 13.52 -0.83 1.23
N LYS A 3 13.86 0.46 1.08
CA LYS A 3 13.00 1.56 1.55
C LYS A 3 11.62 1.52 0.92
N MET A 4 11.54 1.15 -0.37
CA MET A 4 10.27 0.99 -1.08
C MET A 4 9.40 -0.07 -0.40
N ALA A 5 9.96 -1.25 -0.14
CA ALA A 5 9.23 -2.32 0.53
C ALA A 5 8.83 -1.96 1.98
N SER A 6 9.60 -1.11 2.66
CA SER A 6 9.18 -0.58 3.96
C SER A 6 7.99 0.38 3.85
N LEU A 7 8.01 1.30 2.88
CA LEU A 7 6.90 2.21 2.60
C LEU A 7 5.62 1.45 2.25
N GLU A 8 5.70 0.49 1.33
CA GLU A 8 4.56 -0.33 0.90
C GLU A 8 3.94 -1.09 2.08
N TYR A 9 4.77 -1.76 2.88
CA TYR A 9 4.32 -2.47 4.08
C TYR A 9 3.66 -1.52 5.08
N ASP A 10 4.31 -0.40 5.40
CA ASP A 10 3.80 0.55 6.40
C ASP A 10 2.48 1.18 5.92
N ALA A 11 2.35 1.47 4.61
CA ALA A 11 1.11 1.97 4.01
C ALA A 11 -0.03 0.95 4.13
N ILE A 12 0.21 -0.33 3.82
CA ILE A 12 -0.81 -1.39 3.97
C ILE A 12 -1.28 -1.48 5.42
N VAL A 13 -0.35 -1.50 6.37
CA VAL A 13 -0.67 -1.59 7.80
C VAL A 13 -1.53 -0.40 8.23
N GLU A 14 -1.14 0.82 7.87
CA GLU A 14 -1.94 2.00 8.23
C GLU A 14 -3.30 2.03 7.52
N ILE A 15 -3.41 1.60 6.26
CA ILE A 15 -4.70 1.53 5.55
C ILE A 15 -5.63 0.54 6.25
N LEU A 16 -5.14 -0.65 6.61
CA LEU A 16 -5.91 -1.66 7.33
C LEU A 16 -6.37 -1.14 8.70
N ASN A 17 -5.48 -0.48 9.43
CA ASN A 17 -5.79 0.12 10.73
C ASN A 17 -6.85 1.23 10.62
N GLU A 18 -6.68 2.17 9.70
CA GLU A 18 -7.60 3.30 9.48
C GLU A 18 -9.01 2.82 9.10
N ASN A 19 -9.09 1.77 8.28
CA ASN A 19 -10.36 1.19 7.85
C ASN A 19 -10.92 0.15 8.84
N SER A 20 -10.25 -0.09 9.98
CA SER A 20 -10.63 -1.12 10.97
C SER A 20 -10.79 -2.52 10.34
N VAL A 21 -9.93 -2.84 9.38
CA VAL A 21 -9.89 -4.12 8.67
C VAL A 21 -8.72 -4.94 9.19
N PHE A 22 -8.96 -6.20 9.53
CA PHE A 22 -7.93 -7.08 10.08
C PHE A 22 -7.68 -8.28 9.17
N LEU A 23 -6.45 -8.77 9.17
CA LEU A 23 -6.07 -10.00 8.48
C LEU A 23 -6.28 -11.21 9.42
N ARG A 24 -6.57 -12.38 8.83
CA ARG A 24 -6.69 -13.64 9.60
C ARG A 24 -5.39 -14.07 10.24
N SER A 25 -4.26 -13.60 9.72
CA SER A 25 -2.93 -13.88 10.24
C SER A 25 -2.13 -12.60 10.34
N PRO A 26 -1.26 -12.44 11.36
CA PRO A 26 -0.41 -11.27 11.47
C PRO A 26 0.44 -11.09 10.22
N LEU A 27 0.44 -9.87 9.68
CA LEU A 27 1.34 -9.51 8.58
C LEU A 27 2.70 -9.10 9.17
N SER A 28 3.75 -9.82 8.78
CA SER A 28 5.14 -9.43 9.07
C SER A 28 5.81 -8.88 7.81
N ARG A 29 6.96 -8.22 7.97
CA ARG A 29 7.74 -7.69 6.84
C ARG A 29 8.26 -8.81 5.93
N GLU A 30 8.65 -9.95 6.50
CA GLU A 30 9.12 -11.13 5.77
C GLU A 30 7.98 -11.77 4.97
N VAL A 31 6.81 -11.88 5.60
CA VAL A 31 5.59 -12.40 5.00
C VAL A 31 5.14 -11.51 3.83
N TYR A 32 5.14 -10.20 4.04
CA TYR A 32 4.88 -9.21 2.99
C TYR A 32 5.84 -9.38 1.82
N ALA A 33 7.16 -9.40 2.08
CA ALA A 33 8.16 -9.52 1.04
C ALA A 33 8.01 -10.81 0.20
N ALA A 34 7.62 -11.92 0.83
CA ALA A 34 7.36 -13.19 0.16
C ALA A 34 6.01 -13.26 -0.58
N ALA A 35 5.12 -12.30 -0.30
CA ALA A 35 3.81 -12.20 -0.93
C ALA A 35 3.78 -11.26 -2.14
N VAL A 36 4.76 -10.39 -2.31
CA VAL A 36 4.87 -9.55 -3.52
C VAL A 36 5.19 -10.43 -4.73
N ALA A 37 4.29 -10.41 -5.70
CA ALA A 37 4.43 -11.09 -6.98
C ALA A 37 5.19 -10.23 -7.99
N ASP A 38 4.77 -8.98 -8.12
CA ASP A 38 5.34 -8.05 -9.07
C ASP A 38 5.30 -6.60 -8.58
N ARG A 39 6.16 -5.76 -9.15
CA ARG A 39 6.17 -4.31 -8.96
C ARG A 39 6.31 -3.61 -10.30
N ASP A 40 5.34 -2.76 -10.63
CA ASP A 40 5.45 -1.83 -11.74
C ASP A 40 5.66 -0.41 -11.21
N LEU A 41 6.74 0.23 -11.64
CA LEU A 41 7.04 1.63 -11.32
C LEU A 41 6.75 2.47 -12.55
N THR A 42 5.64 3.20 -12.48
CA THR A 42 5.32 4.21 -13.47
C THR A 42 5.98 5.53 -13.07
N GLY A 43 6.26 6.40 -14.03
CA GLY A 43 6.80 7.73 -13.72
C GLY A 43 5.94 8.57 -12.78
N VAL A 44 4.70 8.16 -12.48
CA VAL A 44 3.70 8.86 -11.66
C VAL A 44 3.20 8.03 -10.48
N GLY A 45 3.72 6.83 -10.26
CA GLY A 45 3.16 5.91 -9.27
C GLY A 45 3.81 4.54 -9.24
N ILE A 46 3.33 3.70 -8.33
CA ILE A 46 3.70 2.29 -8.23
C ILE A 46 2.45 1.43 -8.22
N SER A 47 2.56 0.24 -8.78
CA SER A 47 1.62 -0.85 -8.57
C SER A 47 2.37 -2.05 -8.03
N VAL A 48 1.84 -2.65 -6.96
CA VAL A 48 2.40 -3.84 -6.34
C VAL A 48 1.34 -4.91 -6.35
N GLU A 49 1.59 -5.99 -7.10
CA GLU A 49 0.70 -7.14 -7.14
C GLU A 49 1.12 -8.19 -6.11
N PHE A 50 0.14 -8.85 -5.52
CA PHE A 50 0.37 -9.88 -4.53
C PHE A 50 0.05 -11.28 -5.07
N HIS A 51 0.86 -12.26 -4.69
CA HIS A 51 0.50 -13.65 -4.86
C HIS A 51 -0.76 -13.96 -4.04
N ASP A 52 -1.63 -14.81 -4.56
CA ASP A 52 -2.72 -15.35 -3.76
C ASP A 52 -2.14 -16.17 -2.59
N ARG A 53 -2.31 -15.65 -1.38
CA ARG A 53 -1.80 -16.23 -0.15
C ARG A 53 -2.84 -16.07 0.95
N ASP A 54 -3.06 -17.13 1.73
CA ASP A 54 -4.05 -17.12 2.82
C ASP A 54 -3.79 -16.04 3.88
N ILE A 55 -2.52 -15.68 4.10
CA ILE A 55 -2.06 -14.58 4.98
C ILE A 55 -2.66 -13.20 4.62
N PHE A 56 -3.08 -12.99 3.38
CA PHE A 56 -3.72 -11.76 2.90
C PHE A 56 -5.24 -11.85 2.92
N THR A 57 -5.79 -12.89 3.54
CA THR A 57 -7.23 -13.01 3.74
C THR A 57 -7.65 -12.17 4.95
N LEU A 58 -8.67 -11.34 4.75
CA LEU A 58 -9.30 -10.57 5.80
C LEU A 58 -10.06 -11.46 6.79
N SER A 59 -10.10 -11.06 8.05
CA SER A 59 -11.01 -11.62 9.05
C SER A 59 -12.39 -10.99 8.85
N GLY A 60 -13.35 -11.74 8.33
CA GLY A 60 -14.70 -11.25 8.10
C GLY A 60 -15.32 -11.80 6.82
N GLU A 61 -16.43 -11.18 6.40
CA GLU A 61 -17.13 -11.51 5.16
C GLU A 61 -16.29 -11.19 3.93
N ALA A 62 -16.59 -11.87 2.81
CA ALA A 62 -15.92 -11.65 1.54
C ALA A 62 -16.30 -10.28 0.97
N ILE A 63 -15.52 -9.25 1.32
CA ILE A 63 -15.67 -7.90 0.78
C ILE A 63 -14.84 -7.72 -0.49
N THR A 64 -15.36 -6.92 -1.43
CA THR A 64 -14.60 -6.45 -2.60
C THR A 64 -14.69 -4.94 -2.60
N THR A 65 -13.58 -4.27 -2.32
CA THR A 65 -13.53 -2.81 -2.15
C THR A 65 -12.11 -2.27 -2.33
N GLY A 66 -12.00 -0.98 -2.60
CA GLY A 66 -10.76 -0.23 -2.45
C GLY A 66 -10.70 0.41 -1.06
N LEU A 67 -9.57 0.28 -0.38
CA LEU A 67 -9.29 0.89 0.93
C LEU A 67 -8.20 1.94 0.73
N GLY A 68 -8.48 3.18 1.10
CA GLY A 68 -7.54 4.30 0.99
C GLY A 68 -7.44 5.08 2.29
N GLY A 69 -7.09 6.36 2.18
CA GLY A 69 -7.02 7.30 3.32
C GLY A 69 -5.63 7.50 3.91
N ILE A 70 -4.62 6.82 3.36
CA ILE A 70 -3.22 6.99 3.76
C ILE A 70 -2.43 7.57 2.59
N GLY A 71 -1.60 8.56 2.90
CA GLY A 71 -0.60 9.11 2.00
C GLY A 71 0.80 9.06 2.59
N ALA A 72 1.77 9.64 1.89
CA ALA A 72 3.10 9.90 2.41
C ALA A 72 3.74 11.11 1.76
N ILE A 73 4.75 11.66 2.44
CA ILE A 73 5.72 12.57 1.83
C ILE A 73 7.01 11.79 1.57
N LEU A 74 7.43 11.70 0.31
CA LEU A 74 8.64 11.00 -0.13
C LEU A 74 9.79 12.00 -0.32
N ASN A 75 10.98 11.64 0.14
CA ASN A 75 12.20 12.45 0.03
C ASN A 75 12.01 13.91 0.53
N GLY A 76 11.11 14.09 1.51
CA GLY A 76 10.72 15.38 2.07
C GLY A 76 9.93 16.33 1.15
N ARG A 77 9.56 15.93 -0.08
CA ARG A 77 9.01 16.86 -1.08
C ARG A 77 7.83 16.36 -1.90
N ILE A 78 7.72 15.07 -2.20
CA ILE A 78 6.70 14.55 -3.11
C ILE A 78 5.56 13.98 -2.29
N SER A 79 4.36 14.51 -2.47
CA SER A 79 3.16 13.96 -1.81
C SER A 79 2.60 12.81 -2.64
N VAL A 80 2.28 11.71 -1.98
CA VAL A 80 1.69 10.51 -2.60
C VAL A 80 0.48 10.02 -1.82
N GLY A 81 -0.45 9.38 -2.52
CA GLY A 81 -1.57 8.63 -1.96
C GLY A 81 -1.40 7.13 -2.17
N PHE A 82 -2.09 6.34 -1.36
CA PHE A 82 -2.13 4.88 -1.49
C PHE A 82 -3.56 4.35 -1.54
N LEU A 83 -3.76 3.33 -2.36
CA LEU A 83 -5.01 2.59 -2.50
C LEU A 83 -4.73 1.08 -2.46
N LEU A 84 -5.33 0.37 -1.50
CA LEU A 84 -5.25 -1.07 -1.33
C LEU A 84 -6.51 -1.72 -1.90
N LYS A 85 -6.37 -2.64 -2.86
CA LYS A 85 -7.52 -3.41 -3.38
C LYS A 85 -7.70 -4.68 -2.60
N VAL A 86 -8.95 -4.92 -2.23
CA VAL A 86 -9.42 -6.17 -1.70
C VAL A 86 -10.40 -6.79 -2.68
N GLU A 87 -10.21 -8.07 -3.01
CA GLU A 87 -11.18 -8.85 -3.78
C GLU A 87 -11.50 -10.15 -3.07
N LYS A 88 -12.81 -10.43 -2.92
CA LYS A 88 -13.30 -11.63 -2.22
C LYS A 88 -12.65 -11.83 -0.85
N GLY A 89 -12.41 -10.72 -0.13
CA GLY A 89 -11.78 -10.72 1.18
C GLY A 89 -10.27 -11.00 1.17
N LYS A 90 -9.56 -10.83 0.04
CA LYS A 90 -8.11 -10.98 -0.06
C LYS A 90 -7.45 -9.71 -0.57
N LEU A 91 -6.29 -9.35 -0.05
CA LEU A 91 -5.46 -8.26 -0.62
C LEU A 91 -4.93 -8.71 -1.99
N VAL A 92 -5.16 -7.91 -3.04
CA VAL A 92 -4.77 -8.25 -4.41
C VAL A 92 -3.67 -7.34 -4.93
N TRP A 93 -3.80 -6.02 -4.71
CA TRP A 93 -2.78 -5.07 -5.13
C TRP A 93 -2.63 -3.92 -4.13
N LEU A 94 -1.53 -3.18 -4.23
CA LEU A 94 -1.37 -1.84 -3.66
C LEU A 94 -0.98 -0.88 -4.78
N GLU A 95 -1.69 0.22 -4.91
CA GLU A 95 -1.35 1.32 -5.80
C GLU A 95 -0.85 2.50 -4.97
N GLY A 96 0.26 3.11 -5.41
CA GLY A 96 0.75 4.39 -4.92
C GLY A 96 0.76 5.40 -6.07
N PHE A 97 0.31 6.63 -5.85
CA PHE A 97 0.21 7.64 -6.91
C PHE A 97 0.66 9.01 -6.40
N THR A 98 1.30 9.79 -7.26
CA THR A 98 1.69 11.18 -6.97
C THR A 98 0.54 12.16 -7.22
N TYR A 99 0.59 13.34 -6.60
CA TYR A 99 -0.35 14.43 -6.85
C TYR A 99 0.24 15.51 -7.75
N GLY A 100 -0.62 16.30 -8.41
CA GLY A 100 -0.21 17.57 -9.02
C GLY A 100 0.77 17.47 -10.19
N GLY A 101 0.92 16.29 -10.81
CA GLY A 101 1.88 16.07 -11.90
C GLY A 101 3.31 15.80 -11.44
N ASP A 102 3.53 15.63 -10.13
CA ASP A 102 4.81 15.17 -9.61
C ASP A 102 5.16 13.78 -10.14
N ARG A 103 6.46 13.49 -10.24
CA ARG A 103 6.95 12.16 -10.62
C ARG A 103 7.29 11.34 -9.39
N TRP A 104 7.00 10.04 -9.47
CA TRP A 104 7.49 9.11 -8.46
C TRP A 104 9.02 9.11 -8.48
N PRO A 105 9.70 9.17 -7.31
CA PRO A 105 11.15 9.24 -7.29
C PRO A 105 11.77 7.91 -7.75
N GLU A 106 12.81 7.98 -8.57
CA GLU A 106 13.60 6.80 -8.98
C GLU A 106 14.26 6.13 -7.76
N ASP A 107 14.76 6.94 -6.83
CA ASP A 107 15.35 6.50 -5.57
C ASP A 107 14.56 7.01 -4.36
N LEU A 108 14.09 6.09 -3.52
CA LEU A 108 13.47 6.40 -2.24
C LEU A 108 14.51 6.38 -1.11
N VAL A 109 14.86 7.57 -0.60
CA VAL A 109 15.82 7.76 0.49
C VAL A 109 15.10 7.79 1.84
N ASP A 110 14.03 8.58 1.94
CA ASP A 110 13.18 8.68 3.11
C ASP A 110 11.69 8.82 2.76
N TYR A 111 10.84 8.57 3.75
CA TYR A 111 9.41 8.80 3.66
C TYR A 111 8.82 9.09 5.03
N ARG A 112 7.66 9.75 5.03
CA ARG A 112 6.82 9.93 6.23
C ARG A 112 5.36 9.73 5.85
N LEU A 113 4.68 8.77 6.48
CA LEU A 113 3.25 8.56 6.27
C LEU A 113 2.44 9.77 6.74
N THR A 114 1.36 10.07 6.03
CA THR A 114 0.42 11.15 6.33
C THR A 114 -1.00 10.63 6.36
N ARG A 115 -1.80 11.16 7.28
CA ARG A 115 -3.24 10.93 7.38
C ARG A 115 -3.96 12.13 6.76
N GLU A 116 -3.70 12.40 5.49
CA GLU A 116 -4.48 13.42 4.78
C GLU A 116 -5.69 12.75 4.13
N ALA A 117 -6.87 13.19 4.56
CA ALA A 117 -8.12 12.87 3.90
C ALA A 117 -8.08 13.43 2.48
N ILE A 118 -8.16 12.53 1.49
CA ILE A 118 -8.30 12.92 0.10
C ILE A 118 -9.70 13.53 -0.05
N SER A 119 -9.78 14.85 -0.06
CA SER A 119 -10.96 15.55 -0.58
C SER A 119 -10.90 15.43 -2.11
N THR A 120 -11.67 14.48 -2.65
CA THR A 120 -12.11 14.51 -4.05
C THR A 120 -13.13 15.60 -4.27
#